data_AF-A0A9P9D6P2-F1
#
_entry.id   AF-A0A9P9D6P2-F1
#
_cell.length_a   1.000
_cell.length_b   1.000
_cell.length_c   1.000
_cell.angle_alpha   90.00
_cell.angle_beta   90.00
_cell.angle_gamma   90.00
#
_symmetry.space_group_name_H-M   'P 1'
#
loop_
_entity.id
_entity.type
_entity.pdbx_description
1 polymer ?
#
loop_
_entity_poly.entity_id
_entity_poly.type
_entity_poly.pdbx_seq_one_letter_code
_entity_poly.pdbx_strand_id
1 'polypeptide(L)'
;MAMASSSSPLNPTFQGYVESTLDALILFEACLSGQLTHVPRRPHGNVFIYEEHASGIKRWTDGILWSPSRILGNFLIYRELEKPFSPGKKKRALMKSKKCQQGIKKTATPSRPAIGFPSAMNANAAGKDTERALIGSLIDLYPFKDDGLIKKTISVSFQGVPHHLVSYYNVNDVMAGRLITPTKHPDLTSVIPRSELHVNYSTDE
;
A
#
# COMPACT_ATOMS: atom_id res chain seq x y z
N MET A 1 15.20 -45.20 -5.32
CA MET A 1 13.82 -44.69 -5.45
C MET A 1 13.78 -43.34 -4.77
N ALA A 2 13.84 -42.24 -5.54
CA ALA A 2 13.84 -40.89 -5.00
C ALA A 2 12.40 -40.51 -4.63
N MET A 3 12.16 -40.17 -3.36
CA MET A 3 10.87 -39.66 -2.91
C MET A 3 10.70 -38.26 -3.48
N ALA A 4 9.78 -38.09 -4.44
CA ALA A 4 9.36 -36.79 -4.92
C ALA A 4 8.75 -36.01 -3.75
N SER A 5 9.37 -34.89 -3.37
CA SER A 5 8.78 -33.95 -2.44
C SER A 5 7.62 -33.26 -3.16
N SER A 6 6.39 -33.64 -2.81
CA SER A 6 5.19 -32.96 -3.26
C SER A 6 5.15 -31.56 -2.66
N SER A 7 5.67 -30.57 -3.39
CA SER A 7 5.49 -29.15 -3.06
C SER A 7 4.01 -28.80 -3.24
N SER A 8 3.23 -28.94 -2.17
CA SER A 8 1.86 -28.42 -2.13
C SER A 8 1.93 -26.90 -2.35
N PRO A 9 1.16 -26.32 -3.29
CA PRO A 9 1.16 -24.89 -3.51
C PRO A 9 0.72 -24.21 -2.21
N LEU A 10 1.59 -23.35 -1.68
CA LEU A 10 1.33 -22.62 -0.44
C LEU A 10 0.24 -21.58 -0.73
N ASN A 11 -0.65 -21.39 0.25
CA ASN A 11 -1.76 -20.44 0.19
C ASN A 11 -1.39 -19.13 0.91
N PRO A 12 -1.98 -17.99 0.54
CA PRO A 12 -1.76 -16.73 1.27
C PRO A 12 -2.36 -16.83 2.68
N THR A 13 -1.88 -16.01 3.61
CA THR A 13 -2.47 -15.93 4.95
C THR A 13 -3.92 -15.44 4.85
N PHE A 14 -4.17 -14.47 3.96
CA PHE A 14 -5.50 -13.93 3.71
C PHE A 14 -5.60 -13.37 2.28
N GLN A 15 -6.81 -13.43 1.71
CA GLN A 15 -7.12 -12.85 0.41
C GLN A 15 -8.18 -11.76 0.57
N GLY A 16 -7.75 -10.50 0.47
CA GLY A 16 -8.62 -9.35 0.61
C GLY A 16 -7.80 -8.05 0.73
N TYR A 17 -8.42 -7.03 1.29
CA TYR A 17 -7.81 -5.71 1.48
C TYR A 17 -7.70 -5.39 2.96
N VAL A 18 -6.48 -5.14 3.45
CA VAL A 18 -6.28 -4.63 4.81
C VAL A 18 -6.51 -3.13 4.74
N GLU A 19 -7.64 -2.59 5.20
CA GLU A 19 -7.92 -1.14 5.10
C GLU A 19 -7.25 -0.38 6.25
N SER A 20 -7.48 -0.86 7.48
CA SER A 20 -7.17 -0.19 8.73
C SER A 20 -6.14 -0.96 9.57
N THR A 21 -5.64 -0.33 10.63
CA THR A 21 -4.82 -1.02 11.64
C THR A 21 -5.61 -2.13 12.34
N LEU A 22 -6.91 -1.94 12.58
CA LEU A 22 -7.76 -2.98 13.16
C LEU A 22 -7.81 -4.23 12.28
N ASP A 23 -7.94 -4.07 10.97
CA ASP A 23 -7.90 -5.19 10.02
C ASP A 23 -6.59 -5.99 10.13
N ALA A 24 -5.46 -5.28 10.24
CA ALA A 24 -4.17 -5.92 10.42
C ALA A 24 -4.08 -6.68 11.75
N LEU A 25 -4.55 -6.06 12.84
CA LEU A 25 -4.56 -6.67 14.17
C LEU A 25 -5.45 -7.92 14.24
N ILE A 26 -6.59 -7.91 13.55
CA ILE A 26 -7.46 -9.10 13.40
C ILE A 26 -6.69 -10.24 12.74
N LEU A 27 -5.96 -9.96 11.66
CA LEU A 27 -5.18 -11.00 10.97
C LEU A 27 -4.02 -11.52 11.83
N PHE A 28 -3.32 -10.65 12.57
CA PHE A 28 -2.31 -11.09 13.53
C PHE A 28 -2.91 -11.99 14.62
N GLU A 29 -4.04 -11.58 15.20
CA GLU A 29 -4.74 -12.35 16.23
C GLU A 29 -5.20 -13.71 15.70
N ALA A 30 -5.79 -13.75 14.51
CA ALA A 30 -6.22 -14.99 13.87
C ALA A 30 -5.03 -15.94 13.61
N CYS A 31 -3.86 -15.41 13.25
CA CYS A 31 -2.64 -16.20 13.14
C CYS A 31 -2.14 -16.73 14.50
N LEU A 32 -2.05 -15.86 15.51
CA LEU A 32 -1.59 -16.24 16.86
C LEU A 32 -2.54 -17.23 17.55
N SER A 33 -3.82 -17.21 17.20
CA SER A 33 -4.85 -18.15 17.67
C SER A 33 -4.93 -19.43 16.83
N GLY A 34 -4.11 -19.57 15.78
CA GLY A 34 -4.06 -20.75 14.91
C GLY A 34 -5.24 -20.88 13.94
N GLN A 35 -6.11 -19.87 13.84
CA GLN A 35 -7.22 -19.85 12.87
C GLN A 35 -6.71 -19.61 11.44
N LEU A 36 -5.67 -18.79 11.30
CA LEU A 36 -4.92 -18.61 10.05
C LEU A 36 -3.51 -19.16 10.22
N THR A 37 -2.96 -19.74 9.16
CA THR A 37 -1.59 -20.25 9.17
C THR A 37 -0.60 -19.15 8.80
N HIS A 38 0.49 -19.06 9.59
CA HIS A 38 1.67 -18.30 9.19
C HIS A 38 2.27 -18.90 7.92
N VAL A 39 2.78 -18.06 7.04
CA VAL A 39 3.33 -18.51 5.77
C VAL A 39 4.81 -18.85 5.94
N PRO A 40 5.24 -20.10 5.69
CA PRO A 40 6.65 -20.46 5.79
C PRO A 40 7.49 -20.02 4.57
N ARG A 41 6.91 -19.91 3.35
CA ARG A 41 7.55 -19.41 2.11
C ARG A 41 6.52 -18.93 1.06
N ARG A 42 7.00 -18.18 0.05
CA ARG A 42 6.23 -17.38 -0.94
C ARG A 42 5.04 -18.11 -1.61
N PRO A 43 3.79 -17.73 -1.28
CA PRO A 43 2.55 -18.18 -1.92
C PRO A 43 1.96 -17.16 -2.93
N HIS A 44 0.95 -17.59 -3.70
CA HIS A 44 0.12 -16.71 -4.53
C HIS A 44 -1.07 -16.16 -3.73
N GLY A 45 -1.20 -14.85 -3.64
CA GLY A 45 -2.27 -14.13 -2.97
C GLY A 45 -1.79 -12.76 -2.49
N ASN A 46 -2.59 -12.09 -1.65
CA ASN A 46 -2.40 -10.66 -1.41
C ASN A 46 -1.85 -10.33 -0.02
N VAL A 47 -2.12 -11.11 1.02
CA VAL A 47 -1.68 -10.80 2.39
C VAL A 47 -0.89 -11.94 3.00
N PHE A 48 0.27 -11.60 3.55
CA PHE A 48 1.23 -12.52 4.14
C PHE A 48 1.60 -12.06 5.55
N ILE A 49 1.56 -12.98 6.52
CA ILE A 49 2.03 -12.75 7.88
C ILE A 49 3.14 -13.72 8.22
N TYR A 50 4.25 -13.19 8.74
CA TYR A 50 5.38 -13.97 9.20
C TYR A 50 5.93 -13.44 10.52
N GLU A 51 6.39 -14.37 11.35
CA GLU A 51 7.17 -14.09 12.55
C GLU A 51 8.65 -14.05 12.17
N GLU A 52 9.39 -13.02 12.60
CA GLU A 52 10.79 -12.83 12.18
C GLU A 52 11.71 -13.98 12.64
N HIS A 53 11.60 -14.42 13.91
CA HIS A 53 12.49 -15.42 14.49
C HIS A 53 12.25 -16.81 13.90
N ALA A 54 10.99 -17.27 13.86
CA ALA A 54 10.65 -18.58 13.30
C ALA A 54 10.91 -18.68 11.78
N SER A 55 10.65 -17.60 11.02
CA SER A 55 10.84 -17.62 9.55
C SER A 55 12.28 -17.32 9.11
N GLY A 56 13.06 -16.59 9.91
CA GLY A 56 14.35 -16.04 9.55
C GLY A 56 14.28 -14.86 8.56
N ILE A 57 13.07 -14.37 8.23
CA ILE A 57 12.87 -13.29 7.25
C ILE A 57 12.91 -11.95 7.97
N LYS A 58 14.01 -11.20 7.83
CA LYS A 58 14.14 -9.83 8.39
C LYS A 58 13.60 -8.73 7.47
N ARG A 59 13.67 -8.98 6.16
CA ARG A 59 13.21 -8.05 5.13
C ARG A 59 12.47 -8.81 4.06
N TRP A 60 11.25 -8.39 3.80
CA TRP A 60 10.47 -8.96 2.73
C TRP A 60 11.06 -8.59 1.36
N THR A 61 11.26 -9.59 0.51
CA THR A 61 11.73 -9.43 -0.87
C THR A 61 10.76 -10.13 -1.80
N ASP A 62 10.40 -9.48 -2.90
CA ASP A 62 9.43 -9.97 -3.89
C ASP A 62 9.95 -9.88 -5.34
N GLY A 63 11.09 -9.21 -5.57
CA GLY A 63 11.66 -9.04 -6.92
C GLY A 63 11.02 -7.91 -7.73
N ILE A 64 10.06 -7.17 -7.15
CA ILE A 64 9.40 -6.04 -7.80
C ILE A 64 10.18 -4.75 -7.52
N LEU A 65 10.22 -3.86 -8.51
CA LEU A 65 10.79 -2.53 -8.36
C LEU A 65 9.80 -1.62 -7.63
N TRP A 66 10.16 -1.20 -6.42
CA TRP A 66 9.30 -0.38 -5.57
C TRP A 66 9.77 1.07 -5.51
N SER A 67 8.82 2.00 -5.41
CA SER A 67 9.09 3.38 -4.98
C SER A 67 9.72 3.43 -3.58
N PRO A 68 10.35 4.54 -3.17
CA PRO A 68 10.65 4.76 -1.76
C PRO A 68 9.35 4.72 -0.94
N SER A 69 9.45 4.30 0.32
CA SER A 69 8.29 4.21 1.22
C SER A 69 7.63 5.57 1.44
N ARG A 70 6.33 5.54 1.72
CA ARG A 70 5.58 6.64 2.34
C ARG A 70 4.78 6.13 3.51
N ILE A 71 4.71 6.94 4.56
CA ILE A 71 3.88 6.67 5.73
C ILE A 71 2.43 7.01 5.39
N LEU A 72 1.51 6.09 5.68
CA LEU A 72 0.07 6.29 5.61
C LEU A 72 -0.55 5.67 6.87
N GLY A 73 -0.83 6.51 7.87
CA GLY A 73 -1.17 6.03 9.21
C GLY A 73 -0.03 5.17 9.77
N ASN A 74 -0.36 3.95 10.20
CA ASN A 74 0.59 2.98 10.76
C ASN A 74 1.28 2.10 9.70
N PHE A 75 1.10 2.43 8.43
CA PHE A 75 1.59 1.61 7.32
C PHE A 75 2.70 2.29 6.55
N LEU A 76 3.61 1.48 6.02
CA LEU A 76 4.49 1.89 4.92
C LEU A 76 3.88 1.44 3.59
N ILE A 77 3.80 2.38 2.65
CA ILE A 77 3.25 2.17 1.31
C ILE A 77 4.35 2.27 0.26
N TYR A 78 4.27 1.39 -0.73
CA TYR A 78 5.13 1.34 -1.91
C TYR A 78 4.26 1.15 -3.15
N ARG A 79 4.65 1.78 -4.27
CA ARG A 79 4.00 1.60 -5.58
C ARG A 79 5.00 1.03 -6.58
N GLU A 80 4.54 0.09 -7.40
CA GLU A 80 5.35 -0.56 -8.44
C GLU A 80 5.86 0.47 -9.47
N LEU A 81 7.15 0.33 -9.82
CA LEU A 81 7.82 1.14 -10.83
C LEU A 81 7.94 0.37 -12.13
N GLU A 82 7.80 1.07 -13.26
CA GLU A 82 8.01 0.47 -14.58
C GLU A 82 9.50 0.26 -14.87
N LYS A 83 10.35 1.21 -14.45
CA LYS A 83 11.78 1.21 -14.75
C LYS A 83 12.61 1.46 -13.50
N PRO A 84 13.82 0.89 -13.40
CA PRO A 84 14.78 1.23 -12.36
C PRO A 84 15.07 2.73 -12.36
N PHE A 85 15.48 3.28 -11.21
CA PHE A 85 15.94 4.65 -11.13
C PHE A 85 17.10 4.89 -12.10
N SER A 86 17.04 5.97 -12.88
CA SER A 86 18.14 6.36 -13.75
C SER A 86 19.43 6.54 -12.91
N PRO A 87 20.55 5.89 -13.26
CA PRO A 87 21.80 6.05 -12.54
C PRO A 87 22.18 7.53 -12.45
N GLY A 88 22.40 8.05 -11.23
CA GLY A 88 22.85 9.43 -10.99
C GLY A 88 21.79 10.45 -10.56
N LYS A 89 20.49 10.11 -10.51
CA LYS A 89 19.45 11.00 -9.95
C LYS A 89 18.96 10.51 -8.59
N LYS A 90 19.79 10.63 -7.55
CA LYS A 90 19.29 10.49 -6.16
C LYS A 90 18.39 11.68 -5.82
N LYS A 91 17.18 11.36 -5.35
CA LYS A 91 16.23 12.22 -4.60
C LYS A 91 15.96 13.62 -5.18
N ARG A 92 15.36 13.72 -6.36
CA ARG A 92 14.32 14.75 -6.57
C ARG A 92 13.18 14.10 -7.32
N ALA A 93 11.98 14.20 -6.76
CA ALA A 93 10.75 13.94 -7.49
C ALA A 93 10.86 14.57 -8.88
N LEU A 94 10.30 13.91 -9.90
CA LEU A 94 10.22 14.49 -11.23
C LEU A 94 9.44 15.81 -11.10
N MET A 95 10.17 16.92 -10.90
CA MET A 95 9.61 18.25 -10.86
C MET A 95 9.06 18.47 -12.26
N LYS A 96 7.76 18.26 -12.42
CA LYS A 96 7.02 18.64 -13.60
C LYS A 96 7.18 20.16 -13.65
N SER A 97 8.18 20.60 -14.40
CA SER A 97 8.32 22.00 -14.76
C SER A 97 7.07 22.36 -15.53
N LYS A 98 6.05 22.85 -14.83
CA LYS A 98 5.05 23.71 -15.46
C LYS A 98 5.84 24.96 -15.86
N LYS A 99 6.41 24.91 -17.06
CA LYS A 99 6.96 26.08 -17.73
C LYS A 99 5.76 27.00 -17.94
N CYS A 100 5.57 27.92 -17.01
CA CYS A 100 4.72 29.08 -17.22
C CYS A 100 5.34 29.83 -18.41
N GLN A 101 4.77 29.67 -19.61
CA GLN A 101 5.05 30.59 -20.69
C GLN A 101 4.33 31.90 -20.34
N GLN A 102 4.99 32.76 -19.56
CA GLN A 102 4.61 34.16 -19.43
C GLN A 102 5.83 35.02 -19.79
N GLY A 103 6.02 35.20 -21.09
CA GLY A 103 6.74 36.34 -21.62
C GLY A 103 5.83 37.57 -21.49
N ILE A 104 6.29 38.52 -20.70
CA ILE A 104 5.65 39.81 -20.40
C ILE A 104 5.39 40.58 -21.69
N LYS A 105 4.13 40.94 -21.97
CA LYS A 105 3.79 42.14 -22.75
C LYS A 105 2.73 42.94 -22.00
N LYS A 106 3.17 44.05 -21.42
CA LYS A 106 2.29 45.09 -20.87
C LYS A 106 1.79 45.95 -22.04
N THR A 107 0.48 46.13 -22.18
CA THR A 107 -0.15 47.43 -22.47
C THR A 107 -1.65 47.32 -22.21
N ALA A 108 -2.21 48.40 -21.66
CA ALA A 108 -3.49 48.48 -21.00
C ALA A 108 -4.63 48.87 -21.96
N THR A 109 -5.86 48.41 -21.68
CA THR A 109 -7.10 49.23 -21.68
C THR A 109 -8.31 48.41 -21.19
N PRO A 110 -9.33 49.04 -20.55
CA PRO A 110 -10.40 48.34 -19.83
C PRO A 110 -11.75 48.36 -20.60
N SER A 111 -12.60 47.34 -20.40
CA SER A 111 -14.06 47.51 -20.19
C SER A 111 -14.88 46.19 -20.18
N ARG A 112 -15.80 46.18 -19.20
CA ARG A 112 -17.10 45.48 -19.08
C ARG A 112 -17.21 44.08 -18.44
N PRO A 113 -18.23 43.88 -17.56
CA PRO A 113 -18.48 42.62 -16.86
C PRO A 113 -19.46 41.74 -17.65
N ALA A 114 -19.20 40.44 -17.71
CA ALA A 114 -20.16 39.47 -18.22
C ALA A 114 -20.09 38.18 -17.38
N ILE A 115 -21.13 38.01 -16.56
CA ILE A 115 -21.85 36.78 -16.25
C ILE A 115 -20.97 35.56 -15.94
N GLY A 116 -20.90 35.23 -14.65
CA GLY A 116 -20.29 34.01 -14.15
C GLY A 116 -20.93 32.77 -14.74
N PHE A 117 -20.16 32.04 -15.53
CA PHE A 117 -20.41 30.63 -15.79
C PHE A 117 -20.05 29.85 -14.52
N PRO A 118 -20.91 28.95 -14.01
CA PRO A 118 -20.50 28.09 -12.91
C PRO A 118 -19.40 27.17 -13.45
N SER A 119 -18.21 27.29 -12.88
CA SER A 119 -17.10 26.39 -13.18
C SER A 119 -17.58 24.98 -12.86
N ALA A 120 -17.75 24.17 -13.91
CA ALA A 120 -18.11 22.77 -13.80
C ALA A 120 -17.17 22.10 -12.80
N MET A 121 -17.77 21.51 -11.77
CA MET A 121 -17.09 20.76 -10.73
C MET A 121 -16.34 19.63 -11.42
N ASN A 122 -15.02 19.69 -11.40
CA ASN A 122 -14.16 18.77 -12.13
C ASN A 122 -14.24 17.39 -11.46
N ALA A 123 -15.04 16.46 -12.00
CA ALA A 123 -15.17 15.07 -11.53
C ALA A 123 -13.82 14.33 -11.41
N ASN A 124 -12.79 14.83 -12.09
CA ASN A 124 -11.42 14.33 -12.07
C ASN A 124 -10.66 14.65 -10.76
N ALA A 125 -11.19 15.55 -9.91
CA ALA A 125 -10.62 15.83 -8.59
C ALA A 125 -11.01 14.75 -7.57
N ALA A 126 -12.27 14.31 -7.58
CA ALA A 126 -12.80 13.32 -6.64
C ALA A 126 -12.08 11.96 -6.77
N GLY A 127 -11.83 11.50 -8.00
CA GLY A 127 -11.09 10.24 -8.24
C GLY A 127 -9.64 10.28 -7.73
N LYS A 128 -9.00 11.46 -7.77
CA LYS A 128 -7.64 11.63 -7.25
C LYS A 128 -7.61 11.67 -5.73
N ASP A 129 -8.65 12.20 -5.09
CA ASP A 129 -8.74 12.20 -3.63
C ASP A 129 -8.94 10.78 -3.08
N THR A 130 -9.74 9.95 -3.76
CA THR A 130 -9.89 8.53 -3.42
C THR A 130 -8.61 7.73 -3.64
N GLU A 131 -7.86 7.99 -4.72
CA GLU A 131 -6.57 7.32 -4.95
C GLU A 131 -5.55 7.72 -3.86
N ARG A 132 -5.49 9.01 -3.49
CA ARG A 132 -4.63 9.50 -2.40
C ARG A 132 -4.91 8.83 -1.05
N ALA A 133 -6.16 8.47 -0.77
CA ALA A 133 -6.50 7.75 0.45
C ALA A 133 -5.85 6.35 0.50
N LEU A 134 -5.56 5.74 -0.65
CA LEU A 134 -4.98 4.40 -0.75
C LEU A 134 -3.44 4.44 -0.81
N ILE A 135 -2.86 5.41 -1.53
CA ILE A 135 -1.41 5.47 -1.79
C ILE A 135 -0.69 6.66 -1.15
N GLY A 136 -1.40 7.51 -0.41
CA GLY A 136 -0.86 8.71 0.23
C GLY A 136 -0.30 9.70 -0.80
N SER A 137 0.94 10.14 -0.57
CA SER A 137 1.64 11.11 -1.44
C SER A 137 2.27 10.50 -2.71
N LEU A 138 2.11 9.20 -2.97
CA LEU A 138 2.70 8.48 -4.12
C LEU A 138 1.90 8.64 -5.42
N ILE A 139 1.43 9.84 -5.73
CA ILE A 139 0.57 10.08 -6.89
C ILE A 139 1.33 10.30 -8.20
N ASP A 140 2.39 11.13 -8.24
CA ASP A 140 2.97 11.59 -9.53
C ASP A 140 4.51 11.75 -9.54
N LEU A 141 5.22 11.31 -8.50
CA LEU A 141 6.63 11.70 -8.30
C LEU A 141 7.65 10.77 -8.98
N TYR A 142 7.20 9.63 -9.52
CA TYR A 142 8.05 8.53 -10.00
C TYR A 142 7.47 7.90 -11.29
N PRO A 143 8.29 7.17 -12.08
CA PRO A 143 7.82 6.41 -13.24
C PRO A 143 7.07 5.15 -12.76
N PHE A 144 5.90 5.36 -12.18
CA PHE A 144 5.02 4.29 -11.76
C PHE A 144 4.52 3.52 -12.97
N LYS A 145 4.33 2.22 -12.78
CA LYS A 145 3.66 1.39 -13.76
C LYS A 145 2.17 1.73 -13.79
N ASP A 146 1.59 1.78 -14.98
CA ASP A 146 0.14 1.91 -15.15
C ASP A 146 -0.56 0.69 -14.55
N ASP A 147 -1.59 0.92 -13.73
CA ASP A 147 -2.24 -0.12 -12.90
C ASP A 147 -1.23 -0.96 -12.07
N GLY A 148 -0.14 -0.32 -11.66
CA GLY A 148 0.93 -0.97 -10.90
C GLY A 148 0.49 -1.41 -9.51
N LEU A 149 1.10 -2.50 -9.04
CA LEU A 149 0.80 -3.08 -7.74
C LEU A 149 1.15 -2.09 -6.61
N ILE A 150 0.34 -2.09 -5.55
CA ILE A 150 0.64 -1.43 -4.29
C ILE A 150 1.07 -2.47 -3.28
N LYS A 151 2.15 -2.19 -2.55
CA LYS A 151 2.54 -2.94 -1.35
C LYS A 151 2.33 -2.07 -0.12
N LYS A 152 1.65 -2.63 0.87
CA LYS A 152 1.36 -2.03 2.16
C LYS A 152 1.87 -2.92 3.28
N THR A 153 2.66 -2.39 4.20
CA THR A 153 3.27 -3.16 5.29
C THR A 153 3.02 -2.53 6.64
N ILE A 154 2.84 -3.36 7.66
CA ILE A 154 2.78 -2.99 9.08
C ILE A 154 3.52 -4.04 9.89
N SER A 155 4.09 -3.64 11.02
CA SER A 155 4.76 -4.55 11.95
C SER A 155 4.19 -4.37 13.34
N VAL A 156 4.09 -5.49 14.06
CA VAL A 156 3.68 -5.51 15.47
C VAL A 156 4.67 -6.32 16.28
N SER A 157 4.70 -6.10 17.58
CA SER A 157 5.47 -6.91 18.52
C SER A 157 4.52 -7.63 19.47
N PHE A 158 4.75 -8.92 19.68
CA PHE A 158 4.04 -9.75 20.66
C PHE A 158 5.06 -10.55 21.47
N GLN A 159 5.03 -10.43 22.80
CA GLN A 159 6.00 -11.09 23.70
C GLN A 159 7.48 -10.85 23.33
N GLY A 160 7.80 -9.65 22.83
CA GLY A 160 9.15 -9.29 22.39
C GLY A 160 9.54 -9.82 21.01
N VAL A 161 8.65 -10.54 20.32
CA VAL A 161 8.86 -11.11 19.00
C VAL A 161 8.21 -10.23 17.92
N PRO A 162 8.96 -9.73 16.93
CA PRO A 162 8.40 -8.95 15.84
C PRO A 162 7.68 -9.85 14.84
N HIS A 163 6.48 -9.40 14.46
CA HIS A 163 5.62 -10.00 13.45
C HIS A 163 5.35 -8.97 12.37
N HIS A 164 5.34 -9.42 11.13
CA HIS A 164 5.21 -8.54 9.97
C HIS A 164 4.04 -8.98 9.10
N LEU A 165 3.30 -7.99 8.62
CA LEU A 165 2.27 -8.16 7.61
C LEU A 165 2.69 -7.43 6.34
N VAL A 166 2.62 -8.14 5.21
CA VAL A 166 2.81 -7.60 3.87
C VAL A 166 1.54 -7.83 3.06
N SER A 167 0.93 -6.74 2.58
CA SER A 167 -0.29 -6.74 1.79
C SER A 167 -0.05 -6.15 0.41
N TYR A 168 -0.65 -6.75 -0.61
CA TYR A 168 -0.62 -6.36 -2.01
C TYR A 168 -2.01 -6.10 -2.54
N TYR A 169 -2.19 -5.05 -3.33
CA TYR A 169 -3.46 -4.78 -3.99
C TYR A 169 -3.28 -3.84 -5.19
N ASN A 170 -4.23 -3.88 -6.12
CA ASN A 170 -4.38 -2.81 -7.11
C ASN A 170 -5.41 -1.81 -6.63
N VAL A 171 -5.17 -0.53 -6.91
CA VAL A 171 -6.08 0.56 -6.55
C VAL A 171 -7.47 0.32 -7.14
N ASN A 172 -7.54 -0.13 -8.40
CA ASN A 172 -8.78 -0.41 -9.11
C ASN A 172 -9.61 -1.52 -8.45
N ASP A 173 -8.98 -2.56 -7.90
CA ASP A 173 -9.68 -3.65 -7.21
C ASP A 173 -10.34 -3.16 -5.92
N VAL A 174 -9.65 -2.29 -5.18
CA VAL A 174 -10.18 -1.69 -3.95
C VAL A 174 -11.32 -0.73 -4.26
N MET A 175 -11.14 0.17 -5.23
CA MET A 175 -12.16 1.14 -5.62
C MET A 175 -13.42 0.48 -6.19
N ALA A 176 -13.26 -0.65 -6.89
CA ALA A 176 -14.38 -1.43 -7.39
C ALA A 176 -15.04 -2.33 -6.31
N GLY A 177 -14.54 -2.33 -5.07
CA GLY A 177 -15.08 -3.15 -3.99
C GLY A 177 -14.89 -4.66 -4.17
N ARG A 178 -13.91 -5.09 -4.99
CA ARG A 178 -13.65 -6.52 -5.24
C ARG A 178 -12.92 -7.23 -4.10
N LEU A 179 -12.34 -6.46 -3.18
CA LEU A 179 -11.54 -6.98 -2.08
C LEU A 179 -12.25 -6.72 -0.75
N ILE A 180 -12.62 -7.79 -0.05
CA ILE A 180 -13.23 -7.72 1.29
C ILE A 180 -12.17 -7.40 2.36
N THR A 181 -12.56 -6.64 3.38
CA THR A 181 -11.68 -6.34 4.52
C THR A 181 -11.80 -7.40 5.62
N PRO A 182 -10.74 -7.68 6.41
CA PRO A 182 -10.83 -8.59 7.55
C PRO A 182 -12.00 -8.28 8.50
N THR A 183 -12.23 -7.01 8.82
CA THR A 183 -13.39 -6.55 9.63
C THR A 183 -14.75 -6.90 9.04
N LYS A 184 -14.86 -7.09 7.73
CA LYS A 184 -16.10 -7.44 7.02
C LYS A 184 -16.16 -8.93 6.66
N HIS A 185 -15.07 -9.68 6.87
CA HIS A 185 -14.99 -11.08 6.46
C HIS A 185 -15.74 -11.97 7.49
N PRO A 186 -16.72 -12.80 7.07
CA PRO A 186 -17.58 -13.55 7.98
C PRO A 186 -16.81 -14.33 9.06
N ASP A 187 -15.76 -15.05 8.64
CA ASP A 187 -14.95 -15.90 9.53
C ASP A 187 -14.06 -15.13 10.50
N LEU A 188 -13.89 -13.82 10.32
CA LEU A 188 -12.99 -12.98 11.11
C LEU A 188 -13.73 -11.94 11.96
N THR A 189 -15.04 -11.77 11.77
CA THR A 189 -15.84 -10.77 12.52
C THR A 189 -15.85 -10.98 14.04
N SER A 190 -15.66 -12.22 14.51
CA SER A 190 -15.60 -12.55 15.94
C SER A 190 -14.19 -12.47 16.53
N VAL A 191 -13.17 -12.19 15.72
CA VAL A 191 -11.78 -12.13 16.18
C VAL A 191 -11.54 -10.78 16.87
N ILE A 192 -11.20 -10.84 18.16
CA ILE A 192 -10.90 -9.66 18.98
C ILE A 192 -9.39 -9.63 19.23
N PRO A 193 -8.66 -8.64 18.69
CA PRO A 193 -7.22 -8.55 18.91
C PRO A 193 -6.88 -8.36 20.39
N ARG A 194 -5.92 -9.14 20.88
CA ARG A 194 -5.40 -9.02 22.24
C ARG A 194 -4.65 -7.70 22.47
N SER A 195 -4.71 -7.17 23.70
CA SER A 195 -4.10 -5.88 24.06
C SER A 195 -2.57 -5.86 24.00
N GLU A 196 -1.93 -7.03 24.03
CA GLU A 196 -0.48 -7.19 24.01
C GLU A 196 0.12 -7.05 22.59
N LEU A 197 -0.71 -6.87 21.56
CA LEU A 197 -0.25 -6.56 20.21
C LEU A 197 0.13 -5.08 20.11
N HIS A 198 1.43 -4.82 20.13
CA HIS A 198 1.96 -3.46 20.06
C HIS A 198 2.32 -3.11 18.61
N VAL A 199 1.71 -2.05 18.05
CA VAL A 199 2.07 -1.57 16.72
C VAL A 199 3.42 -0.88 16.77
N ASN A 200 4.35 -1.31 15.93
CA ASN A 200 5.66 -0.71 15.81
C ASN A 200 5.56 0.50 14.87
N TYR A 201 5.56 1.71 15.43
CA TYR A 201 5.57 2.94 14.65
C TYR A 201 6.94 3.10 13.97
N SER A 202 6.96 3.30 12.66
CA SER A 202 8.17 3.77 11.98
C SER A 202 8.40 5.23 12.38
N THR A 203 9.30 5.46 13.32
CA THR A 203 9.88 6.78 13.55
C THR A 203 10.79 7.11 12.36
N ASP A 204 10.49 8.19 11.65
CA ASP A 204 11.42 8.83 10.72
C ASP A 204 12.61 9.32 11.56
N GLU A 205 13.73 8.61 11.52
CA GLU A 205 15.04 9.10 11.99
C GLU A 205 15.97 9.31 10.79
#